data_AF-A0A2N7RU09-F1
#
_entry.id   AF-A0A2N7RU09-F1
#
_cell.length_a   1.000
_cell.length_b   1.000
_cell.length_c   1.000
_cell.angle_alpha   90.00
_cell.angle_beta   90.00
_cell.angle_gamma   90.00
#
_symmetry.space_group_name_H-M   'P 1'
#
loop_
_entity.id
_entity.type
_entity.pdbx_description
1 polymer ?
#
loop_
_entity_poly.entity_id
_entity_poly.type
_entity_poly.pdbx_seq_one_letter_code
_entity_poly.pdbx_strand_id
1 'polypeptide(L)'
;MNEMPTIPESNATPGSAVKTAPQAADQSAGRAPSLIEQLQKPMSIAVIVLAVLLAAQSWSTSKQIRNLREEVAKRLQKGDVSNAETGMLARTVQEGTKELQIKVGALENRQSETQSQQLALEQLYNDLSKNRDEWALTEIEQVLSTASQQLQLAGNVPGALIALQNADRSLSRSDKPQFITIRRAIARDMEKLKALPSVDSTGVALRLDAVIAQIDALPMLSDETPALPAAPEKPGKAGARHARDASGKLVGPPAPEPLLHTVREGWNTWSSDMWNDVRQLIRIRRVDTPEALMLSPTQTYFLRENVKLRLLNARMALLSRNETAFRNDLIATQDALAKYFDTRARSTQTAQALLRQVQASNLAIEMPTLSDSLTAVRNYKAKS
;
A
#
# COMPACT_ATOMS: atom_id res chain seq x y z
N MET A 1 -62.74 18.66 -2.70
CA MET A 1 -63.59 17.56 -3.17
C MET A 1 -64.49 18.07 -4.30
N ASN A 2 -65.01 17.12 -5.10
CA ASN A 2 -66.27 17.11 -5.88
C ASN A 2 -67.36 18.14 -5.45
N GLU A 3 -68.34 18.55 -6.26
CA GLU A 3 -69.41 17.72 -6.87
C GLU A 3 -70.12 18.38 -8.09
N MET A 4 -71.10 17.65 -8.65
CA MET A 4 -72.03 18.02 -9.75
C MET A 4 -73.26 18.80 -9.17
N PRO A 5 -74.47 18.84 -9.80
CA PRO A 5 -74.90 18.86 -11.21
C PRO A 5 -75.89 20.03 -11.53
N THR A 6 -76.43 20.13 -12.76
CA THR A 6 -77.90 20.20 -13.08
C THR A 6 -78.22 20.48 -14.56
N ILE A 7 -79.41 20.05 -14.98
CA ILE A 7 -80.11 20.12 -16.31
C ILE A 7 -81.58 20.54 -16.01
N PRO A 8 -82.61 20.63 -16.92
CA PRO A 8 -82.72 20.50 -18.40
C PRO A 8 -83.68 21.51 -19.12
N GLU A 9 -83.99 21.21 -20.41
CA GLU A 9 -85.28 21.45 -21.16
C GLU A 9 -85.63 22.85 -21.77
N SER A 10 -86.54 23.02 -22.77
CA SER A 10 -87.37 22.07 -23.56
C SER A 10 -87.73 22.50 -25.03
N ASN A 11 -88.05 21.50 -25.86
CA ASN A 11 -88.99 21.32 -27.01
C ASN A 11 -89.61 22.43 -27.93
N ALA A 12 -89.64 22.06 -29.23
CA ALA A 12 -90.77 21.98 -30.19
C ALA A 12 -91.28 23.17 -31.08
N THR A 13 -91.55 22.79 -32.35
CA THR A 13 -92.27 23.43 -33.50
C THR A 13 -93.81 23.20 -33.43
N PRO A 14 -94.68 23.53 -34.44
CA PRO A 14 -94.59 24.41 -35.64
C PRO A 14 -95.84 25.31 -35.94
N GLY A 15 -95.69 26.23 -36.93
CA GLY A 15 -96.68 26.46 -38.01
C GLY A 15 -97.88 27.41 -37.83
N SER A 16 -98.12 28.27 -38.84
CA SER A 16 -99.45 28.57 -39.45
C SER A 16 -99.37 29.73 -40.47
N ALA A 17 -100.26 29.72 -41.47
CA ALA A 17 -100.38 30.77 -42.49
C ALA A 17 -101.82 31.31 -42.56
N VAL A 18 -102.00 32.62 -42.79
CA VAL A 18 -103.30 33.24 -43.12
C VAL A 18 -103.14 34.34 -44.18
N LYS A 19 -104.09 34.39 -45.12
CA LYS A 19 -104.24 35.40 -46.18
C LYS A 19 -105.02 36.62 -45.66
N THR A 20 -104.78 37.81 -46.20
CA THR A 20 -105.85 38.63 -46.82
C THR A 20 -105.32 39.81 -47.67
N ALA A 21 -105.92 39.98 -48.85
CA ALA A 21 -106.16 41.26 -49.50
C ALA A 21 -107.65 41.64 -49.24
N PRO A 22 -108.29 42.66 -49.86
CA PRO A 22 -107.80 43.71 -50.78
C PRO A 22 -108.32 45.12 -50.43
N GLN A 23 -107.98 46.14 -51.24
CA GLN A 23 -108.98 47.16 -51.61
C GLN A 23 -108.66 47.86 -52.93
N ALA A 24 -109.70 48.04 -53.74
CA ALA A 24 -109.77 48.83 -54.96
C ALA A 24 -111.14 49.54 -54.98
N ALA A 25 -111.34 50.42 -55.97
CA ALA A 25 -112.43 51.38 -56.20
C ALA A 25 -112.08 52.81 -55.74
N ASP A 26 -111.87 53.82 -56.60
CA ASP A 26 -112.59 54.31 -57.79
C ASP A 26 -113.51 55.49 -57.45
N GLN A 27 -113.14 56.67 -57.95
CA GLN A 27 -114.08 57.71 -58.39
C GLN A 27 -113.55 58.32 -59.71
N SER A 28 -114.03 57.82 -60.84
CA SER A 28 -115.04 58.49 -61.68
C SER A 28 -115.18 60.04 -61.51
N ALA A 29 -115.43 60.86 -62.54
CA ALA A 29 -115.47 60.68 -64.00
C ALA A 29 -115.49 62.07 -64.68
N GLY A 30 -115.09 62.17 -65.96
CA GLY A 30 -115.21 63.41 -66.74
C GLY A 30 -114.85 63.17 -68.20
N ARG A 31 -115.84 63.18 -69.10
CA ARG A 31 -115.70 62.71 -70.49
C ARG A 31 -116.08 63.78 -71.51
N ALA A 32 -115.19 63.92 -72.52
CA ALA A 32 -115.42 64.33 -73.91
C ALA A 32 -115.53 65.85 -74.26
N PRO A 33 -115.36 66.25 -75.55
CA PRO A 33 -114.89 65.52 -76.74
C PRO A 33 -113.84 66.23 -77.67
N SER A 34 -113.34 65.47 -78.65
CA SER A 34 -112.99 65.83 -80.06
C SER A 34 -112.12 67.04 -80.45
N LEU A 35 -110.96 66.72 -81.04
CA LEU A 35 -110.50 67.10 -82.40
C LEU A 35 -111.17 68.31 -83.10
N ILE A 36 -110.40 69.39 -83.36
CA ILE A 36 -109.95 69.83 -84.70
C ILE A 36 -109.02 71.06 -84.59
N GLU A 37 -107.78 70.91 -85.05
CA GLU A 37 -106.98 71.89 -85.82
C GLU A 37 -106.83 73.36 -85.36
N GLN A 38 -105.74 73.70 -84.64
CA GLN A 38 -104.97 74.92 -84.93
C GLN A 38 -103.50 74.89 -84.47
N LEU A 39 -102.66 75.48 -85.32
CA LEU A 39 -101.20 75.42 -85.50
C LEU A 39 -100.26 75.89 -84.34
N GLN A 40 -99.10 75.20 -84.26
CA GLN A 40 -97.69 75.70 -84.14
C GLN A 40 -96.87 75.75 -82.81
N LYS A 41 -95.76 74.98 -82.83
CA LYS A 41 -94.42 75.12 -82.16
C LYS A 41 -94.27 74.78 -80.64
N PRO A 42 -93.06 74.43 -80.14
CA PRO A 42 -92.03 73.54 -80.72
C PRO A 42 -91.36 72.59 -79.67
N MET A 43 -92.00 71.50 -79.23
CA MET A 43 -91.47 70.69 -78.09
C MET A 43 -90.48 69.56 -78.47
N SER A 44 -90.47 69.05 -79.70
CA SER A 44 -89.67 67.87 -80.08
C SER A 44 -88.15 68.10 -80.09
N ILE A 45 -87.69 69.29 -80.50
CA ILE A 45 -86.26 69.63 -80.53
C ILE A 45 -85.68 69.67 -79.11
N ALA A 46 -86.43 70.19 -78.13
CA ALA A 46 -86.01 70.23 -76.73
C ALA A 46 -85.79 68.83 -76.14
N VAL A 47 -86.63 67.86 -76.50
CA VAL A 47 -86.50 66.45 -76.07
C VAL A 47 -85.25 65.80 -76.66
N ILE A 48 -84.94 66.06 -77.94
CA ILE A 48 -83.73 65.52 -78.59
C ILE A 48 -82.46 66.14 -77.96
N VAL A 49 -82.44 67.45 -77.72
CA VAL A 49 -81.33 68.13 -77.04
C VAL A 49 -81.13 67.59 -75.61
N LEU A 50 -82.22 67.37 -74.86
CA LEU A 50 -82.17 66.77 -73.53
C LEU A 50 -81.62 65.33 -73.56
N ALA A 51 -82.03 64.52 -74.54
CA ALA A 51 -81.51 63.16 -74.71
C ALA A 51 -80.01 63.15 -75.02
N VAL A 52 -79.52 64.07 -75.85
CA VAL A 52 -78.08 64.23 -76.14
C VAL A 52 -77.31 64.70 -74.90
N LEU A 53 -77.86 65.63 -74.12
CA LEU A 53 -77.25 66.07 -72.85
C LEU A 53 -77.21 64.94 -71.81
N LEU A 54 -78.26 64.12 -71.71
CA LEU A 54 -78.28 62.94 -70.83
C LEU A 54 -77.32 61.85 -71.31
N ALA A 55 -77.17 61.64 -72.62
CA ALA A 55 -76.16 60.74 -73.17
C ALA A 55 -74.73 61.24 -72.91
N ALA A 56 -74.48 62.55 -73.05
CA ALA A 56 -73.19 63.16 -72.73
C ALA A 56 -72.86 63.10 -71.23
N GLN A 57 -73.85 63.34 -70.35
CA GLN A 57 -73.72 63.14 -68.90
C GLN A 57 -73.44 61.66 -68.59
N SER A 58 -74.26 60.73 -69.06
CA SER A 58 -74.06 59.28 -68.92
C SER A 58 -72.65 58.85 -69.35
N TRP A 59 -72.17 59.34 -70.49
CA TRP A 59 -70.83 59.03 -71.00
C TRP A 59 -69.73 59.63 -70.12
N SER A 60 -69.89 60.88 -69.67
CA SER A 60 -69.00 61.56 -68.72
C SER A 60 -68.92 60.81 -67.39
N THR A 61 -70.05 60.53 -66.74
CA THR A 61 -70.14 59.78 -65.49
C THR A 61 -69.56 58.37 -65.66
N SER A 62 -69.84 57.69 -66.77
CA SER A 62 -69.23 56.38 -67.08
C SER A 62 -67.73 56.44 -67.33
N LYS A 63 -67.18 57.58 -67.76
CA LYS A 63 -65.74 57.80 -67.93
C LYS A 63 -65.07 58.11 -66.58
N GLN A 64 -65.71 58.94 -65.75
CA GLN A 64 -65.28 59.21 -64.37
C GLN A 64 -65.29 57.94 -63.52
N ILE A 65 -66.35 57.12 -63.59
CA ILE A 65 -66.44 55.85 -62.86
C ILE A 65 -65.35 54.86 -63.30
N ARG A 66 -64.98 54.83 -64.58
CA ARG A 66 -63.85 53.99 -65.05
C ARG A 66 -62.52 54.45 -64.45
N ASN A 67 -62.20 55.74 -64.55
CA ASN A 67 -60.99 56.31 -63.97
C ASN A 67 -60.93 56.11 -62.44
N LEU A 68 -62.05 56.29 -61.73
CA LEU A 68 -62.13 56.12 -60.28
C LEU A 68 -61.99 54.64 -59.86
N ARG A 69 -62.56 53.71 -60.64
CA ARG A 69 -62.34 52.26 -60.43
C ARG A 69 -60.88 51.88 -60.63
N GLU A 70 -60.19 52.45 -61.62
CA GLU A 70 -58.75 52.22 -61.83
C GLU A 70 -57.89 52.81 -60.71
N GLU A 71 -58.20 54.02 -60.22
CA GLU A 71 -57.52 54.65 -59.08
C GLU A 71 -57.72 53.83 -57.79
N VAL A 72 -58.96 53.40 -57.51
CA VAL A 72 -59.29 52.56 -56.35
C VAL A 72 -58.65 51.17 -56.47
N ALA A 73 -58.63 50.56 -57.65
CA ALA A 73 -57.94 49.29 -57.90
C ALA A 73 -56.42 49.43 -57.68
N LYS A 74 -55.80 50.50 -58.16
CA LYS A 74 -54.37 50.80 -57.91
C LYS A 74 -54.07 51.02 -56.43
N ARG A 75 -54.96 51.70 -55.69
CA ARG A 75 -54.80 51.92 -54.24
C ARG A 75 -55.03 50.65 -53.41
N LEU A 76 -56.02 49.83 -53.76
CA LEU A 76 -56.21 48.50 -53.18
C LEU A 76 -55.00 47.63 -53.45
N GLN A 77 -54.57 47.49 -54.70
CA GLN A 77 -53.36 46.73 -55.07
C GLN A 77 -52.11 47.22 -54.32
N LYS A 78 -51.93 48.54 -54.15
CA LYS A 78 -50.82 49.10 -53.35
C LYS A 78 -50.95 48.77 -51.85
N GLY A 79 -52.16 48.77 -51.31
CA GLY A 79 -52.47 48.36 -49.94
C GLY A 79 -52.25 46.86 -49.71
N ASP A 80 -52.68 46.02 -50.65
CA ASP A 80 -52.51 44.56 -50.63
C ASP A 80 -51.02 44.18 -50.69
N VAL A 81 -50.23 44.86 -51.53
CA VAL A 81 -48.77 44.70 -51.57
C VAL A 81 -48.13 45.12 -50.25
N SER A 82 -48.53 46.25 -49.65
CA SER A 82 -48.02 46.70 -48.36
C SER A 82 -48.41 45.77 -47.20
N ASN A 83 -49.62 45.22 -47.21
CA ASN A 83 -50.08 44.22 -46.24
C ASN A 83 -49.32 42.89 -46.41
N ALA A 84 -49.05 42.46 -47.64
CA ALA A 84 -48.24 41.28 -47.93
C ALA A 84 -46.79 41.47 -47.46
N GLU A 85 -46.18 42.63 -47.71
CA GLU A 85 -44.85 43.00 -47.24
C GLU A 85 -44.78 43.04 -45.70
N THR A 86 -45.78 43.61 -45.04
CA THR A 86 -45.89 43.63 -43.57
C THR A 86 -46.05 42.21 -43.00
N GLY A 87 -46.85 41.36 -43.64
CA GLY A 87 -47.03 39.96 -43.25
C GLY A 87 -45.77 39.11 -43.46
N MET A 88 -44.98 39.40 -44.51
CA MET A 88 -43.66 38.82 -44.73
C MET A 88 -42.68 39.25 -43.64
N LEU A 89 -42.59 40.56 -43.33
CA LEU A 89 -41.74 41.09 -42.28
C LEU A 89 -42.07 40.46 -40.91
N ALA A 90 -43.36 40.34 -40.58
CA ALA A 90 -43.81 39.69 -39.34
C ALA A 90 -43.40 38.21 -39.27
N ARG A 91 -43.45 37.47 -40.38
CA ARG A 91 -42.94 36.08 -40.45
C ARG A 91 -41.43 36.03 -40.25
N THR A 92 -40.67 36.88 -40.93
CA THR A 92 -39.20 36.94 -40.77
C THR A 92 -38.79 37.31 -39.34
N VAL A 93 -39.51 38.22 -38.69
CA VAL A 93 -39.30 38.51 -37.25
C VAL A 93 -39.63 37.28 -36.39
N GLN A 94 -40.72 36.57 -36.67
CA GLN A 94 -41.10 35.36 -35.93
C GLN A 94 -40.13 34.18 -36.14
N GLU A 95 -39.56 34.05 -37.34
CA GLU A 95 -38.50 33.08 -37.64
C GLU A 95 -37.21 33.45 -36.92
N GLY A 96 -36.82 34.73 -36.96
CA GLY A 96 -35.65 35.26 -36.25
C GLY A 96 -35.75 35.09 -34.73
N THR A 97 -36.93 35.30 -34.12
CA THR A 97 -37.11 35.06 -32.68
C THR A 97 -37.01 33.57 -32.32
N LYS A 98 -37.54 32.66 -33.15
CA LYS A 98 -37.34 31.21 -32.98
C LYS A 98 -35.87 30.81 -33.09
N GLU A 99 -35.15 31.34 -34.08
CA GLU A 99 -33.72 31.07 -34.26
C GLU A 99 -32.90 31.58 -33.06
N LEU A 100 -33.20 32.79 -32.57
CA LEU A 100 -32.63 33.34 -31.34
C LEU A 100 -32.93 32.45 -30.13
N GLN A 101 -34.17 31.98 -29.97
CA GLN A 101 -34.55 31.11 -28.84
C GLN A 101 -33.83 29.76 -28.88
N ILE A 102 -33.63 29.17 -30.07
CA ILE A 102 -32.81 27.96 -30.26
C ILE A 102 -31.34 28.24 -29.92
N LYS A 103 -30.78 29.37 -30.36
CA LYS A 103 -29.40 29.77 -30.03
C LYS A 103 -29.21 30.01 -28.52
N VAL A 104 -30.18 30.63 -27.84
CA VAL A 104 -30.16 30.82 -26.39
C VAL A 104 -30.21 29.46 -25.68
N GLY A 105 -31.15 28.59 -26.01
CA GLY A 105 -31.21 27.24 -25.42
C GLY A 105 -29.94 26.40 -25.67
N ALA A 106 -29.29 26.56 -26.83
CA ALA A 106 -28.00 25.93 -27.11
C ALA A 106 -26.85 26.51 -26.27
N LEU A 107 -26.87 27.82 -25.96
CA LEU A 107 -25.91 28.46 -25.07
C LEU A 107 -26.16 28.09 -23.60
N GLU A 108 -27.41 28.04 -23.15
CA GLU A 108 -27.81 27.58 -21.81
C GLU A 108 -27.38 26.12 -21.58
N ASN A 109 -27.61 25.24 -22.55
CA ASN A 109 -27.13 23.85 -22.50
C ASN A 109 -25.60 23.78 -22.41
N ARG A 110 -24.87 24.54 -23.24
CA ARG A 110 -23.39 24.60 -23.15
C ARG A 110 -22.89 25.17 -21.83
N GLN A 111 -23.60 26.14 -21.25
CA GLN A 111 -23.25 26.71 -19.96
C GLN A 111 -23.47 25.69 -18.84
N SER A 112 -24.61 25.00 -18.83
CA SER A 112 -24.92 23.91 -17.88
C SER A 112 -23.91 22.76 -17.99
N GLU A 113 -23.55 22.37 -19.21
CA GLU A 113 -22.53 21.33 -19.46
C GLU A 113 -21.12 21.78 -19.05
N THR A 114 -20.76 23.06 -19.24
CA THR A 114 -19.48 23.58 -18.74
C THR A 114 -19.43 23.59 -17.21
N GLN A 115 -20.54 23.94 -16.55
CA GLN A 115 -20.65 23.90 -15.08
C GLN A 115 -20.57 22.47 -14.54
N SER A 116 -21.23 21.50 -15.17
CA SER A 116 -21.15 20.09 -14.75
C SER A 116 -19.76 19.49 -14.99
N GLN A 117 -19.08 19.85 -16.09
CA GLN A 117 -17.69 19.47 -16.34
C GLN A 117 -16.73 20.05 -15.28
N GLN A 118 -16.91 21.32 -14.87
CA GLN A 118 -16.11 21.93 -13.80
C GLN A 118 -16.29 21.20 -12.46
N LEU A 119 -17.54 20.89 -12.06
CA LEU A 119 -17.84 20.13 -10.86
C LEU A 119 -17.27 18.69 -10.91
N ALA A 120 -17.36 18.03 -12.07
CA ALA A 120 -16.79 16.69 -12.27
C ALA A 120 -15.25 16.69 -12.19
N LEU A 121 -14.59 17.74 -12.69
CA LEU A 121 -13.14 17.92 -12.56
C LEU A 121 -12.71 18.14 -11.12
N GLU A 122 -13.46 18.94 -10.34
CA GLU A 122 -13.19 19.15 -8.92
C GLU A 122 -13.41 17.88 -8.09
N GLN A 123 -14.48 17.12 -8.36
CA GLN A 123 -14.71 15.80 -7.78
C GLN A 123 -13.58 14.83 -8.12
N LEU A 124 -13.19 14.72 -9.39
CA LEU A 124 -12.09 13.85 -9.81
C LEU A 124 -10.76 14.23 -9.16
N TYR A 125 -10.47 15.52 -8.98
CA TYR A 125 -9.26 15.98 -8.30
C TYR A 125 -9.28 15.59 -6.82
N ASN A 126 -10.40 15.78 -6.13
CA ASN A 126 -10.57 15.41 -4.73
C ASN A 126 -10.48 13.89 -4.53
N ASP A 127 -11.16 13.10 -5.37
CA ASP A 127 -11.11 11.64 -5.34
C ASP A 127 -9.71 11.12 -5.65
N LEU A 128 -9.02 11.65 -6.67
CA LEU A 128 -7.65 11.24 -7.00
C LEU A 128 -6.65 11.61 -5.90
N SER A 129 -6.82 12.77 -5.25
CA SER A 129 -6.00 13.20 -4.12
C SER A 129 -6.21 12.31 -2.89
N LYS A 130 -7.48 12.02 -2.55
CA LYS A 130 -7.84 11.16 -1.40
C LYS A 130 -7.40 9.71 -1.63
N ASN A 131 -7.67 9.17 -2.82
CA ASN A 131 -7.31 7.80 -3.19
C ASN A 131 -5.77 7.62 -3.24
N ARG A 132 -5.00 8.63 -3.69
CA ARG A 132 -3.53 8.60 -3.57
C ARG A 132 -3.05 8.55 -2.12
N ASP A 133 -3.69 9.26 -1.19
CA ASP A 133 -3.34 9.20 0.23
C ASP A 133 -3.69 7.85 0.85
N GLU A 134 -4.91 7.35 0.61
CA GLU A 134 -5.40 6.05 1.10
C GLU A 134 -4.54 4.88 0.55
N TRP A 135 -4.14 4.95 -0.72
CA TRP A 135 -3.22 4.00 -1.34
C TRP A 135 -1.83 4.06 -0.68
N ALA A 136 -1.24 5.25 -0.53
CA ALA A 136 0.07 5.41 0.10
C ALA A 136 0.09 4.89 1.54
N LEU A 137 -0.97 5.13 2.32
CA LEU A 137 -1.11 4.62 3.68
C LEU A 137 -1.22 3.10 3.73
N THR A 138 -1.93 2.49 2.78
CA THR A 138 -2.11 1.04 2.71
C THR A 138 -0.81 0.34 2.30
N GLU A 139 -0.08 0.89 1.33
CA GLU A 139 1.27 0.44 0.96
C GLU A 139 2.22 0.51 2.16
N ILE A 140 2.20 1.61 2.92
CA ILE A 140 3.03 1.77 4.12
C ILE A 140 2.62 0.82 5.25
N GLU A 141 1.32 0.59 5.47
CA GLU A 141 0.83 -0.42 6.41
C GLU A 141 1.37 -1.82 6.05
N GLN A 142 1.35 -2.18 4.76
CA GLN A 142 1.89 -3.45 4.27
C GLN A 142 3.41 -3.55 4.43
N VAL A 143 4.16 -2.50 4.10
CA VAL A 143 5.62 -2.44 4.28
C VAL A 143 5.99 -2.54 5.77
N LEU A 144 5.32 -1.81 6.66
CA LEU A 144 5.55 -1.86 8.10
C LEU A 144 5.16 -3.21 8.70
N SER A 145 4.06 -3.82 8.25
CA SER A 145 3.63 -5.16 8.68
C SER A 145 4.65 -6.22 8.27
N THR A 146 5.12 -6.17 7.02
CA THR A 146 6.15 -7.06 6.49
C THR A 146 7.48 -6.87 7.22
N ALA A 147 7.87 -5.62 7.50
CA ALA A 147 9.05 -5.31 8.31
C ALA A 147 8.94 -5.87 9.73
N SER A 148 7.77 -5.71 10.38
CA SER A 148 7.50 -6.25 11.71
C SER A 148 7.55 -7.78 11.73
N GLN A 149 7.04 -8.44 10.69
CA GLN A 149 7.10 -9.89 10.54
C GLN A 149 8.53 -10.38 10.28
N GLN A 150 9.30 -9.74 9.40
CA GLN A 150 10.72 -10.07 9.16
C GLN A 150 11.60 -9.84 10.39
N LEU A 151 11.23 -8.85 11.21
CA LEU A 151 11.82 -8.65 12.51
C LEU A 151 11.45 -9.85 13.40
N GLN A 152 10.18 -10.00 13.79
CA GLN A 152 9.72 -11.03 14.74
C GLN A 152 10.11 -12.48 14.37
N LEU A 153 10.08 -12.86 13.09
CA LEU A 153 10.37 -14.22 12.64
C LEU A 153 11.86 -14.48 12.39
N ALA A 154 12.59 -13.50 11.84
CA ALA A 154 13.88 -13.74 11.21
C ALA A 154 15.03 -12.89 11.77
N GLY A 155 14.84 -12.12 12.86
CA GLY A 155 15.94 -11.36 13.44
C GLY A 155 16.44 -10.19 12.59
N ASN A 156 15.72 -9.82 11.51
CA ASN A 156 16.31 -9.06 10.40
C ASN A 156 16.24 -7.53 10.60
N VAL A 157 17.02 -7.03 11.57
CA VAL A 157 17.16 -5.59 11.85
C VAL A 157 17.58 -4.78 10.60
N PRO A 158 18.55 -5.20 9.76
CA PRO A 158 18.91 -4.46 8.54
C PRO A 158 17.76 -4.37 7.53
N GLY A 159 17.03 -5.47 7.31
CA GLY A 159 15.85 -5.49 6.43
C GLY A 159 14.73 -4.57 6.94
N ALA A 160 14.42 -4.64 8.23
CA ALA A 160 13.44 -3.76 8.86
C ALA A 160 13.83 -2.28 8.76
N LEU A 161 15.11 -1.93 8.96
CA LEU A 161 15.62 -0.56 8.78
C LEU A 161 15.50 -0.07 7.33
N ILE A 162 15.78 -0.91 6.33
CA ILE A 162 15.60 -0.55 4.91
C ILE A 162 14.11 -0.31 4.61
N ALA A 163 13.22 -1.16 5.11
CA ALA A 163 11.78 -1.00 4.95
C ALA A 163 11.26 0.30 5.60
N LEU A 164 11.68 0.61 6.83
CA LEU A 164 11.34 1.86 7.53
C LEU A 164 11.87 3.10 6.79
N GLN A 165 13.10 3.07 6.25
CA GLN A 165 13.65 4.15 5.44
C GLN A 165 12.87 4.36 4.14
N ASN A 166 12.43 3.27 3.49
CA ASN A 166 11.60 3.35 2.29
C ASN A 166 10.20 3.89 2.61
N ALA A 167 9.61 3.53 3.75
CA ALA A 167 8.35 4.11 4.23
C ALA A 167 8.47 5.62 4.51
N ASP A 168 9.53 6.08 5.19
CA ASP A 168 9.75 7.52 5.42
C ASP A 168 9.95 8.30 4.12
N ARG A 169 10.75 7.76 3.18
CA ARG A 169 10.94 8.34 1.83
C ARG A 169 9.67 8.34 0.99
N SER A 170 8.73 7.43 1.23
CA SER A 170 7.43 7.43 0.56
C SER A 170 6.56 8.57 1.10
N LEU A 171 6.46 8.68 2.44
CA LEU A 171 5.73 9.77 3.11
C LEU A 171 6.29 11.15 2.79
N SER A 172 7.62 11.29 2.69
CA SER A 172 8.28 12.57 2.41
C SER A 172 8.02 13.11 1.00
N ARG A 173 7.50 12.31 0.06
CA ARG A 173 7.15 12.80 -1.29
C ARG A 173 5.81 13.52 -1.33
N SER A 174 4.97 13.35 -0.30
CA SER A 174 3.62 13.90 -0.26
C SER A 174 3.53 15.16 0.62
N ASP A 175 4.50 15.37 1.53
CA ASP A 175 4.66 16.55 2.40
C ASP A 175 3.40 17.05 3.14
N LYS A 176 2.37 16.21 3.29
CA LYS A 176 1.13 16.56 4.00
C LYS A 176 1.38 16.62 5.52
N PRO A 177 0.93 17.68 6.23
CA PRO A 177 1.11 17.83 7.69
C PRO A 177 0.62 16.62 8.50
N GLN A 178 -0.41 15.94 8.01
CA GLN A 178 -1.00 14.76 8.64
C GLN A 178 -0.04 13.56 8.72
N PHE A 179 0.91 13.44 7.79
CA PHE A 179 1.91 12.36 7.78
C PHE A 179 3.07 12.60 8.75
N ILE A 180 3.26 13.81 9.27
CA ILE A 180 4.33 14.14 10.23
C ILE A 180 4.25 13.26 11.50
N THR A 181 3.04 12.94 11.97
CA THR A 181 2.85 12.06 13.12
C THR A 181 3.34 10.63 12.85
N ILE A 182 3.09 10.11 11.64
CA ILE A 182 3.52 8.78 11.20
C ILE A 182 5.05 8.76 10.99
N ARG A 183 5.60 9.75 10.29
CA ARG A 183 7.05 9.91 10.09
C ARG A 183 7.81 9.97 11.41
N ARG A 184 7.29 10.68 12.41
CA ARG A 184 7.88 10.72 13.77
C ARG A 184 7.81 9.38 14.50
N ALA A 185 6.78 8.57 14.27
CA ALA A 185 6.74 7.21 14.82
C ALA A 185 7.79 6.30 14.15
N ILE A 186 7.87 6.35 12.82
CA ILE A 186 8.89 5.64 12.03
C ILE A 186 10.31 6.05 12.43
N ALA A 187 10.55 7.35 12.66
CA ALA A 187 11.84 7.86 13.13
C ALA A 187 12.26 7.25 14.48
N ARG A 188 11.34 7.20 15.46
CA ARG A 188 11.61 6.58 16.77
C ARG A 188 11.86 5.08 16.66
N ASP A 189 11.12 4.37 15.82
CA ASP A 189 11.35 2.93 15.61
C ASP A 189 12.67 2.67 14.87
N MET A 190 13.08 3.53 13.93
CA MET A 190 14.42 3.50 13.34
C MET A 190 15.52 3.75 14.38
N GLU A 191 15.33 4.69 15.32
CA GLU A 191 16.29 4.96 16.40
C GLU A 191 16.41 3.76 17.36
N LYS A 192 15.29 3.17 17.80
CA LYS A 192 15.28 1.94 18.61
C LYS A 192 16.07 0.81 17.93
N LEU A 193 15.86 0.59 16.64
CA LEU A 193 16.57 -0.45 15.87
C LEU A 193 18.06 -0.14 15.67
N LYS A 194 18.44 1.13 15.49
CA LYS A 194 19.85 1.55 15.38
C LYS A 194 20.60 1.51 16.70
N ALA A 195 19.91 1.62 17.83
CA ALA A 195 20.48 1.49 19.17
C ALA A 195 20.79 0.02 19.54
N LEU A 196 20.30 -0.96 18.78
CA LEU A 196 20.62 -2.37 19.01
C LEU A 196 22.09 -2.66 18.63
N PRO A 197 22.83 -3.41 19.45
CA PRO A 197 24.18 -3.85 19.09
C PRO A 197 24.17 -4.63 17.78
N SER A 198 24.95 -4.19 16.79
CA SER A 198 25.08 -4.91 15.53
C SER A 198 25.89 -6.19 15.74
N VAL A 199 25.22 -7.35 15.76
CA VAL A 199 25.90 -8.64 15.74
C VAL A 199 26.63 -8.81 14.41
N ASP A 200 27.96 -8.84 14.45
CA ASP A 200 28.81 -9.13 13.30
C ASP A 200 28.76 -10.62 12.93
N SER A 201 27.66 -11.02 12.27
CA SER A 201 27.47 -12.39 11.77
C SER A 201 28.56 -12.81 10.78
N THR A 202 29.18 -11.87 10.08
CA THR A 202 30.24 -12.15 9.10
C THR A 202 31.55 -12.51 9.79
N GLY A 203 31.99 -11.71 10.78
CA GLY A 203 33.14 -12.04 11.61
C GLY A 203 32.95 -13.29 12.46
N VAL A 204 31.72 -13.57 12.92
CA VAL A 204 31.40 -14.86 13.56
C VAL A 204 31.51 -16.03 12.57
N ALA A 205 30.97 -15.91 11.35
CA ALA A 205 31.10 -16.96 10.33
C ALA A 205 32.57 -17.23 9.96
N LEU A 206 33.39 -16.19 9.80
CA LEU A 206 34.83 -16.33 9.52
C LEU A 206 35.58 -17.03 10.67
N ARG A 207 35.20 -16.80 11.94
CA ARG A 207 35.76 -17.53 13.09
C ARG A 207 35.35 -19.01 13.09
N LEU A 208 34.11 -19.33 12.72
CA LEU A 208 33.67 -20.72 12.56
C LEU A 208 34.45 -21.42 11.46
N ASP A 209 34.61 -20.79 10.29
CA ASP A 209 35.38 -21.33 9.17
C ASP A 209 36.85 -21.56 9.54
N ALA A 210 37.45 -20.65 10.31
CA ALA A 210 38.81 -20.81 10.82
C ALA A 210 38.94 -21.99 11.81
N VAL A 211 37.91 -22.28 12.61
CA VAL A 211 37.88 -23.49 13.47
C VAL A 211 37.66 -24.74 12.63
N ILE A 212 36.73 -24.72 11.66
CA ILE A 212 36.43 -25.83 10.74
C ILE A 212 37.70 -26.30 10.01
N ALA A 213 38.50 -25.37 9.50
CA ALA A 213 39.76 -25.65 8.83
C ALA A 213 40.85 -26.27 9.76
N GLN A 214 40.71 -26.13 11.09
CA GLN A 214 41.69 -26.65 12.06
C GLN A 214 41.34 -28.05 12.60
N ILE A 215 40.07 -28.49 12.50
CA ILE A 215 39.58 -29.77 13.09
C ILE A 215 40.46 -30.95 12.68
N ASP A 216 40.81 -31.04 11.40
CA ASP A 216 41.54 -32.17 10.84
C ASP A 216 42.99 -32.25 11.36
N ALA A 217 43.54 -31.15 11.88
CA ALA A 217 44.88 -31.04 12.47
C ALA A 217 44.89 -31.05 14.02
N LEU A 218 43.73 -31.14 14.68
CA LEU A 218 43.69 -31.23 16.15
C LEU A 218 44.15 -32.63 16.62
N PRO A 219 45.07 -32.75 17.60
CA PRO A 219 45.43 -34.06 18.15
C PRO A 219 44.28 -34.64 18.99
N MET A 220 43.99 -35.93 18.81
CA MET A 220 42.95 -36.63 19.57
C MET A 220 43.56 -37.44 20.70
N LEU A 221 42.79 -37.69 21.77
CA LEU A 221 43.27 -38.48 22.92
C LEU A 221 43.60 -39.94 22.55
N SER A 222 43.00 -40.44 21.46
CA SER A 222 43.28 -41.74 20.85
C SER A 222 44.54 -41.75 19.96
N ASP A 223 45.07 -40.58 19.58
CA ASP A 223 46.28 -40.45 18.77
C ASP A 223 47.56 -40.43 19.66
N GLU A 224 47.43 -40.65 20.98
CA GLU A 224 48.57 -40.89 21.90
C GLU A 224 49.28 -42.20 21.51
N THR A 225 50.17 -42.09 20.53
CA THR A 225 51.27 -43.03 20.29
C THR A 225 51.95 -43.25 21.64
N PRO A 226 52.08 -44.49 22.14
CA PRO A 226 52.59 -44.72 23.48
C PRO A 226 53.93 -44.02 23.65
N ALA A 227 53.99 -43.03 24.55
CA ALA A 227 55.25 -42.48 24.98
C ALA A 227 56.04 -43.64 25.59
N LEU A 228 57.06 -44.14 24.88
CA LEU A 228 57.93 -45.17 25.42
C LEU A 228 58.42 -44.66 26.78
N PRO A 229 58.32 -45.48 27.85
CA PRO A 229 58.60 -45.02 29.19
C PRO A 229 59.99 -44.40 29.22
N ALA A 230 60.05 -43.13 29.64
CA ALA A 230 61.31 -42.41 29.78
C ALA A 230 62.25 -43.30 30.61
N ALA A 231 63.42 -43.61 30.05
CA ALA A 231 64.37 -44.50 30.71
C ALA A 231 64.66 -43.93 32.12
N PRO A 232 64.55 -44.75 33.18
CA PRO A 232 64.62 -44.23 34.55
C PRO A 232 65.95 -43.53 34.76
N GLU A 233 65.89 -42.25 35.15
CA GLU A 233 67.07 -41.48 35.51
C GLU A 233 67.81 -42.20 36.63
N LYS A 234 69.08 -42.52 36.40
CA LYS A 234 69.92 -43.17 37.41
C LYS A 234 70.07 -42.20 38.59
N PRO A 235 69.68 -42.58 39.82
CA PRO A 235 69.86 -41.70 40.97
C PRO A 235 71.35 -41.40 41.17
N GLY A 236 71.67 -40.12 41.32
CA GLY A 236 73.04 -39.65 41.44
C GLY A 236 73.74 -40.23 42.67
N LYS A 237 74.95 -40.77 42.49
CA LYS A 237 75.80 -41.18 43.61
C LYS A 237 76.30 -39.94 44.35
N ALA A 238 75.62 -39.60 45.45
CA ALA A 238 76.13 -38.66 46.44
C ALA A 238 77.50 -39.14 46.97
N GLY A 239 78.43 -38.20 47.15
CA GLY A 239 79.83 -38.53 47.42
C GLY A 239 80.07 -39.04 48.83
N ALA A 240 80.52 -40.29 48.96
CA ALA A 240 81.11 -40.82 50.18
C ALA A 240 82.53 -40.23 50.37
N ARG A 241 82.62 -39.09 51.06
CA ARG A 241 83.89 -38.60 51.62
C ARG A 241 84.19 -39.41 52.89
N HIS A 242 85.13 -40.34 52.81
CA HIS A 242 85.67 -41.00 54.01
C HIS A 242 86.54 -40.00 54.79
N ALA A 243 86.01 -39.46 55.88
CA ALA A 243 86.85 -38.93 56.96
C ALA A 243 87.55 -40.11 57.66
N ARG A 244 88.86 -39.96 57.90
CA ARG A 244 89.67 -40.88 58.71
C ARG A 244 90.02 -40.18 60.00
N ASP A 245 89.65 -40.79 61.12
CA ASP A 245 90.03 -40.30 62.45
C ASP A 245 91.19 -41.14 62.98
N ALA A 246 92.19 -40.47 63.55
CA ALA A 246 93.46 -41.07 63.93
C ALA A 246 93.42 -41.75 65.31
N SER A 247 92.77 -42.91 65.41
CA SER A 247 93.01 -43.90 66.48
C SER A 247 92.39 -45.25 66.12
N GLY A 248 93.23 -46.23 65.76
CA GLY A 248 92.77 -47.56 65.35
C GLY A 248 92.20 -48.37 66.52
N LYS A 249 90.87 -48.34 66.69
CA LYS A 249 90.12 -49.34 67.45
C LYS A 249 88.79 -49.65 66.78
N LEU A 250 88.59 -50.92 66.44
CA LEU A 250 87.28 -51.47 66.08
C LEU A 250 86.47 -51.60 67.37
N VAL A 251 85.47 -50.73 67.57
CA VAL A 251 84.45 -50.92 68.61
C VAL A 251 83.28 -51.65 67.96
N GLY A 252 82.99 -52.85 68.48
CA GLY A 252 81.86 -53.66 67.99
C GLY A 252 80.51 -52.98 68.27
N PRO A 253 79.46 -53.29 67.49
CA PRO A 253 78.14 -52.71 67.70
C PRO A 253 77.56 -53.14 69.06
N PRO A 254 76.91 -52.23 69.82
CA PRO A 254 76.09 -52.62 70.96
C PRO A 254 74.85 -53.42 70.51
N ALA A 255 74.26 -54.15 71.45
CA ALA A 255 73.23 -55.16 71.19
C ALA A 255 71.92 -54.60 70.57
N PRO A 256 71.19 -55.41 69.78
CA PRO A 256 69.93 -55.00 69.17
C PRO A 256 68.77 -54.97 70.18
N GLU A 257 68.19 -53.78 70.36
CA GLU A 257 66.93 -53.57 71.07
C GLU A 257 65.68 -53.92 70.21
N PRO A 258 64.48 -54.10 70.80
CA PRO A 258 63.54 -55.12 70.33
C PRO A 258 62.81 -54.79 69.01
N LEU A 259 62.79 -55.78 68.13
CA LEU A 259 62.28 -55.81 66.73
C LEU A 259 60.80 -55.39 66.50
N LEU A 260 60.08 -54.90 67.51
CA LEU A 260 58.65 -54.57 67.41
C LEU A 260 58.35 -53.05 67.29
N HIS A 261 59.31 -52.16 67.55
CA HIS A 261 59.13 -50.72 67.34
C HIS A 261 59.58 -50.26 65.94
N THR A 262 60.65 -50.86 65.41
CA THR A 262 61.15 -50.59 64.04
C THR A 262 60.13 -50.91 62.94
N VAL A 263 59.23 -51.87 63.17
CA VAL A 263 58.13 -52.19 62.24
C VAL A 263 57.04 -51.10 62.25
N ARG A 264 56.84 -50.39 63.38
CA ARG A 264 55.84 -49.31 63.47
C ARG A 264 56.35 -48.00 62.87
N GLU A 265 57.62 -47.67 63.12
CA GLU A 265 58.26 -46.48 62.57
C GLU A 265 58.59 -46.66 61.09
N GLY A 266 59.10 -47.84 60.70
CA GLY A 266 59.30 -48.23 59.30
C GLY A 266 58.00 -48.28 58.49
N TRP A 267 56.88 -48.71 59.10
CA TRP A 267 55.57 -48.61 58.44
C TRP A 267 55.13 -47.17 58.22
N ASN A 268 55.36 -46.27 59.18
CA ASN A 268 54.96 -44.87 59.04
C ASN A 268 55.78 -44.17 57.94
N THR A 269 57.10 -44.32 57.91
CA THR A 269 57.97 -43.70 56.87
C THR A 269 57.81 -44.35 55.50
N TRP A 270 57.73 -45.68 55.41
CA TRP A 270 57.41 -46.37 54.16
C TRP A 270 56.05 -45.93 53.63
N SER A 271 55.04 -45.78 54.50
CA SER A 271 53.73 -45.30 54.09
C SER A 271 53.75 -43.84 53.65
N SER A 272 54.55 -42.94 54.24
CA SER A 272 54.60 -41.53 53.85
C SER A 272 55.35 -41.30 52.54
N ASP A 273 56.46 -41.99 52.33
CA ASP A 273 57.25 -41.83 51.11
C ASP A 273 56.56 -42.52 49.94
N MET A 274 55.99 -43.72 50.14
CA MET A 274 55.08 -44.29 49.15
C MET A 274 53.82 -43.45 48.95
N TRP A 275 53.24 -42.78 49.96
CA TRP A 275 52.11 -41.87 49.72
C TRP A 275 52.51 -40.60 48.96
N ASN A 276 53.75 -40.14 49.04
CA ASN A 276 54.17 -38.98 48.28
C ASN A 276 54.39 -39.35 46.81
N ASP A 277 55.04 -40.48 46.52
CA ASP A 277 55.17 -40.99 45.16
C ASP A 277 53.80 -41.40 44.58
N VAL A 278 52.94 -42.06 45.36
CA VAL A 278 51.57 -42.40 44.93
C VAL A 278 50.69 -41.15 44.82
N ARG A 279 50.93 -40.04 45.54
CA ARG A 279 50.24 -38.76 45.27
C ARG A 279 50.75 -38.05 44.02
N GLN A 280 52.02 -38.22 43.66
CA GLN A 280 52.53 -37.71 42.38
C GLN A 280 52.06 -38.57 41.20
N LEU A 281 51.86 -39.88 41.40
CA LEU A 281 51.32 -40.78 40.39
C LEU A 281 49.79 -40.74 40.28
N ILE A 282 49.08 -40.48 41.39
CA ILE A 282 47.64 -40.13 41.41
C ILE A 282 47.50 -38.62 41.24
N ARG A 283 47.93 -38.13 40.07
CA ARG A 283 47.47 -36.84 39.56
C ARG A 283 45.97 -36.97 39.32
N ILE A 284 45.15 -36.18 40.03
CA ILE A 284 43.68 -36.19 39.87
C ILE A 284 43.31 -35.68 38.47
N ARG A 285 43.34 -36.58 37.49
CA ARG A 285 42.69 -36.45 36.20
C ARG A 285 41.38 -37.23 36.33
N ARG A 286 40.27 -36.52 36.53
CA ARG A 286 38.96 -37.10 36.22
C ARG A 286 38.93 -37.36 34.71
N VAL A 287 39.23 -38.59 34.32
CA VAL A 287 38.96 -39.11 32.98
C VAL A 287 37.64 -39.84 33.06
N ASP A 288 36.55 -39.08 33.10
CA ASP A 288 35.20 -39.61 33.14
C ASP A 288 34.78 -40.09 31.72
N THR A 289 35.52 -41.05 31.16
CA THR A 289 35.04 -42.04 30.18
C THR A 289 36.13 -43.09 29.87
N PRO A 290 35.97 -44.36 30.31
CA PRO A 290 36.79 -45.48 29.85
C PRO A 290 36.69 -45.76 28.33
N GLU A 291 35.64 -45.24 27.68
CA GLU A 291 35.30 -45.51 26.29
C GLU A 291 36.20 -44.79 25.26
N ALA A 292 36.96 -43.76 25.68
CA ALA A 292 37.92 -43.09 24.80
C ALA A 292 39.16 -43.96 24.48
N LEU A 293 39.41 -45.02 25.26
CA LEU A 293 40.58 -45.91 25.14
C LEU A 293 40.43 -47.04 24.11
N MET A 294 39.29 -47.15 23.42
CA MET A 294 39.09 -48.11 22.32
C MET A 294 38.40 -47.50 21.10
N LEU A 295 38.73 -46.25 20.75
CA LEU A 295 38.44 -45.72 19.43
C LEU A 295 39.32 -46.43 18.40
N SER A 296 38.73 -47.27 17.54
CA SER A 296 39.47 -47.83 16.40
C SER A 296 39.83 -46.72 15.40
N PRO A 297 40.90 -46.84 14.59
CA PRO A 297 41.33 -45.79 13.67
C PRO A 297 40.24 -45.27 12.71
N THR A 298 39.22 -46.08 12.42
CA THR A 298 38.05 -45.68 11.62
C THR A 298 37.06 -44.80 12.40
N GLN A 299 36.94 -44.95 13.72
CA GLN A 299 36.05 -44.15 14.56
C GLN A 299 36.58 -42.72 14.79
N THR A 300 37.90 -42.56 14.84
CA THR A 300 38.59 -41.26 14.90
C THR A 300 38.17 -40.34 13.74
N TYR A 301 38.04 -40.88 12.52
CA TYR A 301 37.59 -40.15 11.34
C TYR A 301 36.14 -39.66 11.48
N PHE A 302 35.20 -40.55 11.84
CA PHE A 302 33.79 -40.18 11.97
C PHE A 302 33.53 -39.11 13.05
N LEU A 303 34.34 -39.09 14.09
CA LEU A 303 34.23 -38.08 15.14
C LEU A 303 34.70 -36.69 14.68
N ARG A 304 35.82 -36.60 13.94
CA ARG A 304 36.25 -35.35 13.29
C ARG A 304 35.16 -34.84 12.34
N GLU A 305 34.57 -35.74 11.56
CA GLU A 305 33.51 -35.39 10.61
C GLU A 305 32.20 -35.00 11.30
N ASN A 306 31.84 -35.60 12.43
CA ASN A 306 30.67 -35.17 13.22
C ASN A 306 30.84 -33.75 13.78
N VAL A 307 32.03 -33.43 14.29
CA VAL A 307 32.37 -32.08 14.76
C VAL A 307 32.34 -31.07 13.61
N LYS A 308 32.87 -31.44 12.45
CA LYS A 308 32.82 -30.63 11.22
C LYS A 308 31.38 -30.36 10.77
N LEU A 309 30.55 -31.40 10.71
CA LEU A 309 29.13 -31.30 10.37
C LEU A 309 28.37 -30.41 11.35
N ARG A 310 28.62 -30.51 12.66
CA ARG A 310 28.01 -29.61 13.66
C ARG A 310 28.42 -28.17 13.49
N LEU A 311 29.67 -27.89 13.16
CA LEU A 311 30.12 -26.51 12.89
C LEU A 311 29.57 -25.95 11.58
N LEU A 312 29.37 -26.79 10.56
CA LEU A 312 28.65 -26.42 9.33
C LEU A 312 27.16 -26.15 9.60
N ASN A 313 26.51 -26.97 10.44
CA ASN A 313 25.14 -26.74 10.91
C ASN A 313 25.04 -25.45 11.72
N ALA A 314 25.99 -25.19 12.64
CA ALA A 314 26.08 -23.94 13.39
C ALA A 314 26.25 -22.74 12.44
N ARG A 315 27.09 -22.84 11.41
CA ARG A 315 27.20 -21.79 10.37
C ARG A 315 25.88 -21.57 9.63
N MET A 316 25.16 -22.63 9.27
CA MET A 316 23.83 -22.51 8.64
C MET A 316 22.79 -21.92 9.60
N ALA A 317 22.84 -22.28 10.88
CA ALA A 317 21.99 -21.74 11.95
C ALA A 317 22.26 -20.24 12.17
N LEU A 318 23.52 -19.81 12.15
CA LEU A 318 23.92 -18.41 12.19
C LEU A 318 23.37 -17.62 10.98
N LEU A 319 23.51 -18.15 9.77
CA LEU A 319 22.99 -17.53 8.54
C LEU A 319 21.46 -17.43 8.54
N SER A 320 20.77 -18.46 9.04
CA SER A 320 19.31 -18.48 9.22
C SER A 320 18.83 -17.79 10.51
N ARG A 321 19.75 -17.19 11.29
CA ARG A 321 19.50 -16.51 12.58
C ARG A 321 18.77 -17.39 13.63
N ASN A 322 18.88 -18.71 13.51
CA ASN A 322 18.38 -19.68 14.48
C ASN A 322 19.37 -19.81 15.66
N GLU A 323 19.27 -18.89 16.62
CA GLU A 323 20.14 -18.84 17.80
C GLU A 323 20.12 -20.15 18.61
N THR A 324 18.95 -20.79 18.77
CA THR A 324 18.82 -22.02 19.56
C THR A 324 19.61 -23.17 18.93
N ALA A 325 19.46 -23.40 17.62
CA ALA A 325 20.24 -24.43 16.91
C ALA A 325 21.74 -24.10 16.95
N PHE A 326 22.11 -22.84 16.72
CA PHE A 326 23.49 -22.35 16.77
C PHE A 326 24.15 -22.61 18.13
N ARG A 327 23.50 -22.25 19.23
CA ARG A 327 23.98 -22.49 20.60
C ARG A 327 24.12 -23.99 20.88
N ASN A 328 23.13 -24.80 20.47
CA ASN A 328 23.14 -26.25 20.71
C ASN A 328 24.29 -26.94 19.98
N ASP A 329 24.54 -26.61 18.70
CA ASP A 329 25.65 -27.20 17.94
C ASP A 329 27.02 -26.70 18.42
N LEU A 330 27.13 -25.45 18.89
CA LEU A 330 28.34 -24.94 19.54
C LEU A 330 28.64 -25.67 20.86
N ILE A 331 27.64 -25.89 21.71
CA ILE A 331 27.80 -26.61 22.98
C ILE A 331 28.21 -28.06 22.70
N ALA A 332 27.47 -28.77 21.85
CA ALA A 332 27.80 -30.14 21.46
C ALA A 332 29.21 -30.27 20.85
N THR A 333 29.67 -29.24 20.11
CA THR A 333 31.04 -29.17 19.58
C THR A 333 32.07 -28.96 20.70
N GLN A 334 31.83 -28.04 21.63
CA GLN A 334 32.74 -27.82 22.77
C GLN A 334 32.85 -29.07 23.65
N ASP A 335 31.74 -29.76 23.90
CA ASP A 335 31.71 -31.01 24.67
C ASP A 335 32.48 -32.13 23.95
N ALA A 336 32.31 -32.28 22.62
CA ALA A 336 33.07 -33.23 21.82
C ALA A 336 34.59 -32.92 21.84
N LEU A 337 34.97 -31.65 21.71
CA LEU A 337 36.36 -31.20 21.83
C LEU A 337 36.93 -31.43 23.24
N ALA A 338 36.13 -31.28 24.30
CA ALA A 338 36.57 -31.52 25.67
C ALA A 338 36.71 -33.01 26.00
N LYS A 339 35.84 -33.86 25.42
CA LYS A 339 35.76 -35.29 25.72
C LYS A 339 36.75 -36.14 24.93
N TYR A 340 37.05 -35.80 23.68
CA TYR A 340 37.78 -36.69 22.77
C TYR A 340 39.09 -36.11 22.19
N PHE A 341 39.30 -34.80 22.25
CA PHE A 341 40.52 -34.15 21.73
C PHE A 341 41.50 -33.80 22.86
N ASP A 342 42.80 -33.74 22.59
CA ASP A 342 43.77 -33.37 23.62
C ASP A 342 43.69 -31.87 23.93
N THR A 343 43.12 -31.56 25.09
CA THR A 343 42.95 -30.20 25.62
C THR A 343 44.26 -29.56 26.09
N ARG A 344 45.37 -30.31 26.17
CA ARG A 344 46.71 -29.75 26.44
C ARG A 344 47.36 -29.16 25.20
N ALA A 345 47.00 -29.64 24.01
CA ALA A 345 47.55 -29.13 22.75
C ALA A 345 47.13 -27.68 22.48
N ARG A 346 48.08 -26.89 21.96
CA ARG A 346 47.88 -25.45 21.74
C ARG A 346 46.83 -25.15 20.66
N SER A 347 46.70 -26.00 19.66
CA SER A 347 45.68 -25.93 18.62
C SER A 347 44.28 -26.13 19.20
N THR A 348 44.06 -27.19 19.99
CA THR A 348 42.78 -27.47 20.67
C THR A 348 42.36 -26.32 21.59
N GLN A 349 43.30 -25.75 22.36
CA GLN A 349 43.04 -24.57 23.20
C GLN A 349 42.63 -23.35 22.39
N THR A 350 43.25 -23.14 21.22
CA THR A 350 42.93 -22.02 20.32
C THR A 350 41.54 -22.19 19.72
N ALA A 351 41.20 -23.39 19.26
CA ALA A 351 39.86 -23.72 18.77
C ALA A 351 38.79 -23.54 19.85
N GLN A 352 39.00 -24.05 21.06
CA GLN A 352 38.07 -23.85 22.18
C GLN A 352 37.92 -22.37 22.58
N ALA A 353 39.01 -21.58 22.55
CA ALA A 353 38.95 -20.15 22.83
C ALA A 353 38.13 -19.39 21.77
N LEU A 354 38.33 -19.70 20.48
CA LEU A 354 37.54 -19.12 19.38
C LEU A 354 36.05 -19.47 19.50
N LEU A 355 35.71 -20.73 19.80
CA LEU A 355 34.32 -21.17 19.99
C LEU A 355 33.66 -20.49 21.19
N ARG A 356 34.37 -20.32 22.31
CA ARG A 356 33.87 -19.56 23.47
C ARG A 356 33.69 -18.08 23.15
N GLN A 357 34.61 -17.47 22.42
CA GLN A 357 34.48 -16.07 21.96
C GLN A 357 33.26 -15.90 21.05
N VAL A 358 33.02 -16.86 20.16
CA VAL A 358 31.84 -16.91 19.27
C VAL A 358 30.53 -17.13 20.05
N GLN A 359 30.55 -17.97 21.09
CA GLN A 359 29.39 -18.19 21.98
C GLN A 359 29.09 -16.95 22.85
N ALA A 360 30.12 -16.20 23.25
CA ALA A 360 30.01 -15.00 24.07
C ALA A 360 29.59 -13.74 23.29
N SER A 361 29.64 -13.75 21.95
CA SER A 361 28.93 -12.77 21.14
C SER A 361 27.42 -12.99 21.23
N ASN A 362 26.79 -12.37 22.25
CA ASN A 362 25.36 -12.45 22.52
C ASN A 362 24.52 -12.20 21.26
N LEU A 363 23.82 -13.24 20.81
CA LEU A 363 22.77 -13.17 19.78
C LEU A 363 21.41 -12.80 20.38
N ALA A 364 21.24 -12.98 21.69
CA ALA A 364 20.02 -12.67 22.44
C ALA A 364 19.85 -11.15 22.62
N ILE A 365 19.32 -10.50 21.58
CA ILE A 365 18.76 -9.15 21.62
C ILE A 365 17.24 -9.33 21.66
N GLU A 366 16.59 -8.91 22.74
CA GLU A 366 15.12 -8.78 22.76
C GLU A 366 14.73 -7.77 21.68
N MET A 367 14.02 -8.26 20.66
CA MET A 367 13.77 -7.45 19.48
C MET A 367 12.59 -6.51 19.70
N PRO A 368 12.78 -5.18 19.58
CA PRO A 368 11.70 -4.22 19.77
C PRO A 368 10.65 -4.39 18.67
N THR A 369 9.38 -4.16 19.01
CA THR A 369 8.28 -4.24 18.04
C THR A 369 8.07 -2.90 17.33
N LEU A 370 7.62 -2.91 16.07
CA LEU A 370 7.28 -1.71 15.29
C LEU A 370 5.89 -1.14 15.66
N SER A 371 5.52 -1.26 16.94
CA SER A 371 4.18 -0.98 17.45
C SER A 371 3.80 0.50 17.35
N ASP A 372 4.76 1.41 17.51
CA ASP A 372 4.51 2.86 17.41
C ASP A 372 4.13 3.23 15.98
N SER A 373 4.90 2.77 15.00
CA SER A 373 4.66 3.02 13.58
C SER A 373 3.33 2.43 13.10
N LEU A 374 3.06 1.16 13.42
CA LEU A 374 1.81 0.49 13.05
C LEU A 374 0.58 1.13 13.70
N THR A 375 0.67 1.49 14.98
CA THR A 375 -0.41 2.18 15.70
C THR A 375 -0.65 3.58 15.13
N ALA A 376 0.40 4.31 14.73
CA ALA A 376 0.25 5.63 14.11
C ALA A 376 -0.51 5.57 12.78
N VAL A 377 -0.25 4.56 11.94
CA VAL A 377 -0.98 4.37 10.67
C VAL A 377 -2.43 3.97 10.91
N ARG A 378 -2.70 3.03 11.83
CA ARG A 378 -4.07 2.62 12.18
C ARG A 378 -4.89 3.75 12.77
N ASN A 379 -4.32 4.55 13.67
CA ASN A 379 -4.99 5.70 14.27
C ASN A 379 -5.31 6.79 13.24
N TYR A 380 -4.53 6.90 12.17
CA TYR A 380 -4.88 7.77 11.04
C TYR A 380 -6.08 7.21 10.27
N LYS A 381 -6.03 5.93 9.85
CA LYS A 381 -7.12 5.27 9.11
C LYS A 381 -8.45 5.18 9.88
N ALA A 382 -8.40 5.23 11.21
CA ALA A 382 -9.59 5.28 12.07
C ALA A 382 -10.18 6.70 12.25
N LYS A 383 -9.51 7.74 11.74
CA LYS A 383 -9.91 9.15 11.88
C LYS A 383 -10.24 9.82 10.53
N SER A 384 -9.82 9.21 9.42
CA SER A 384 -10.18 9.54 8.03
C SER A 384 -11.48 8.85 7.61
#